data_AF-A0A1D6QSP0-F1
#
_entry.id   AF-A0A1D6QSP0-F1
#
_cell.length_a   1.000
_cell.length_b   1.000
_cell.length_c   1.000
_cell.angle_alpha   90.00
_cell.angle_beta   90.00
_cell.angle_gamma   90.00
#
_symmetry.space_group_name_H-M   'P 1'
#
loop_
_entity.id
_entity.type
_entity.pdbx_description
1 polymer ?
#
loop_
_entity_poly.entity_id
_entity_poly.type
_entity_poly.pdbx_seq_one_letter_code
_entity_poly.pdbx_strand_id
1 'polypeptide(L)'
;MTARKAKEMTVEIKLKIHPKQKNTRSRRQKKLKAYDLSALSESLPEPGAPKQKPEAKLNCKSRQSLVLREAAHLKAVLGKMQFQLDPFAAIHQHLLATQPPAAAKDDAVKQGKDSKNKKRRRKKGTSSSSQAMDI
;
A
#
# COMPACT_ATOMS: atom_id res chain seq x y z
N MET A 1 -8.59 48.86 -23.60
CA MET A 1 -7.15 48.92 -23.22
C MET A 1 -7.02 49.24 -21.74
N THR A 2 -6.70 48.28 -20.87
CA THR A 2 -6.04 48.58 -19.57
C THR A 2 -5.40 47.29 -19.02
N ALA A 3 -4.09 47.12 -19.22
CA ALA A 3 -3.33 46.05 -18.58
C ALA A 3 -3.04 46.45 -17.13
N ARG A 4 -3.61 45.76 -16.15
CA ARG A 4 -3.28 45.95 -14.73
C ARG A 4 -2.06 45.09 -14.39
N LYS A 5 -0.90 45.75 -14.29
CA LYS A 5 0.38 45.18 -13.88
C LYS A 5 0.40 45.09 -12.34
N ALA A 6 0.06 43.92 -11.79
CA ALA A 6 0.22 43.66 -10.37
C ALA A 6 1.70 43.44 -10.04
N LYS A 7 2.15 44.11 -8.98
CA LYS A 7 3.53 44.24 -8.53
C LYS A 7 3.75 43.18 -7.45
N GLU A 8 4.53 42.14 -7.74
CA GLU A 8 4.91 41.14 -6.72
C GLU A 8 5.76 41.80 -5.62
N MET A 9 5.40 41.53 -4.36
CA MET A 9 6.19 41.87 -3.17
C MET A 9 7.03 40.66 -2.76
N THR A 10 8.34 40.75 -2.95
CA THR A 10 9.28 39.76 -2.43
C THR A 10 9.72 40.19 -1.03
N VAL A 11 9.33 39.44 -0.01
CA VAL A 11 9.81 39.61 1.36
C VAL A 11 10.98 38.66 1.57
N GLU A 12 12.21 39.18 1.50
CA GLU A 12 13.41 38.41 1.84
C GLU A 12 13.54 38.30 3.37
N ILE A 13 13.27 37.10 3.89
CA ILE A 13 13.50 36.79 5.30
C ILE A 13 14.94 36.26 5.44
N LYS A 14 15.87 37.11 5.90
CA LYS A 14 17.24 36.71 6.26
C LYS A 14 17.22 35.95 7.59
N LEU A 15 17.20 34.62 7.52
CA LEU A 15 17.42 33.77 8.69
C LEU A 15 18.93 33.69 9.00
N LYS A 16 19.33 34.28 10.13
CA LYS A 16 20.71 34.30 10.62
C LYS A 16 21.00 32.98 11.36
N ILE A 17 21.71 32.07 10.70
CA ILE A 17 22.05 30.74 11.24
C ILE A 17 23.29 30.87 12.12
N HIS A 18 23.14 30.71 13.44
CA HIS A 18 24.28 30.59 14.36
C HIS A 18 24.63 29.10 14.59
N PRO A 19 25.85 28.66 14.26
CA PRO A 19 26.27 27.28 14.48
C PRO A 19 26.58 27.04 15.96
N LYS A 20 25.64 26.45 16.71
CA LYS A 20 25.93 25.93 18.06
C LYS A 20 26.53 24.52 17.93
N GLN A 21 27.85 24.46 17.80
CA GLN A 21 28.63 23.24 17.95
C GLN A 21 28.55 22.80 19.42
N LYS A 22 27.66 21.87 19.78
CA LYS A 22 27.63 21.26 21.12
C LYS A 22 27.58 19.74 21.02
N ASN A 23 28.76 19.15 21.27
CA ASN A 23 29.01 17.72 21.40
C ASN A 23 28.11 17.10 22.47
N THR A 24 27.05 16.40 22.06
CA THR A 24 26.18 15.62 22.97
C THR A 24 25.87 14.25 22.37
N ARG A 25 26.86 13.55 21.80
CA ARG A 25 26.66 12.17 21.30
C ARG A 25 26.87 11.06 22.33
N SER A 26 27.48 11.35 23.49
CA SER A 26 27.80 10.30 24.49
C SER A 26 26.58 9.81 25.29
N ARG A 27 25.64 10.69 25.68
CA ARG A 27 24.52 10.32 26.59
C ARG A 27 23.51 9.32 25.98
N ARG A 28 23.47 9.14 24.66
CA ARG A 28 22.47 8.28 23.98
C ARG A 28 22.91 6.83 23.78
N GLN A 29 24.10 6.42 24.22
CA GLN A 29 24.57 5.03 24.10
C GLN A 29 23.92 4.10 25.14
N LYS A 30 22.64 4.32 25.50
CA LYS A 30 21.87 3.32 26.24
C LYS A 30 21.91 2.04 25.41
N LYS A 31 22.46 0.96 25.97
CA LYS A 31 22.56 -0.35 25.33
C LYS A 31 21.15 -0.80 24.97
N LEU A 32 20.75 -0.59 23.72
CA LEU A 32 19.55 -1.21 23.17
C LEU A 32 19.82 -2.71 23.19
N LYS A 33 18.94 -3.47 23.85
CA LYS A 33 18.93 -4.92 23.74
C LYS A 33 18.47 -5.21 22.31
N ALA A 34 19.40 -5.58 21.44
CA ALA A 34 19.08 -6.13 20.15
C ALA A 34 18.60 -7.56 20.39
N TYR A 35 17.29 -7.75 20.41
CA TYR A 35 16.70 -9.09 20.39
C TYR A 35 16.91 -9.68 19.00
N ASP A 36 17.26 -10.95 18.95
CA ASP A 36 17.25 -11.70 17.69
C ASP A 36 15.80 -11.89 17.25
N LEU A 37 15.46 -11.33 16.09
CA LEU A 37 14.13 -11.40 15.49
C LEU A 37 14.06 -12.47 14.38
N SER A 38 15.08 -13.34 14.26
CA SER A 38 15.12 -14.39 13.22
C SER A 38 13.93 -15.35 13.29
N ALA A 39 13.31 -15.55 14.47
CA ALA A 39 12.08 -16.33 14.59
C ALA A 39 10.89 -15.69 13.82
N LEU A 40 10.88 -14.37 13.60
CA LEU A 40 9.81 -13.69 12.87
C LEU A 40 9.85 -14.01 11.37
N SER A 41 11.03 -14.27 10.79
CA SER A 41 11.13 -14.57 9.36
C SER A 41 10.48 -15.90 8.97
N GLU A 42 10.31 -16.84 9.90
CA GLU A 42 9.58 -18.09 9.64
C GLU A 42 8.05 -17.89 9.63
N SER A 43 7.57 -16.89 10.40
CA SER A 43 6.14 -16.61 10.56
C SER A 43 5.54 -15.70 9.49
N LEU A 44 6.39 -14.96 8.77
CA LEU A 44 5.98 -14.01 7.76
C LEU A 44 6.17 -14.61 6.37
N PRO A 45 5.22 -14.41 5.43
CA PRO A 45 5.44 -14.77 4.03
C PRO A 45 6.73 -14.10 3.55
N GLU A 46 7.71 -14.90 3.11
CA GLU A 46 8.99 -14.40 2.62
C GLU A 46 8.72 -13.35 1.54
N PRO A 47 8.95 -12.05 1.81
CA PRO A 47 8.72 -11.04 0.80
C PRO A 47 9.84 -11.26 -0.21
N GLY A 48 9.51 -11.82 -1.38
CA GLY A 48 10.43 -11.93 -2.50
C GLY A 48 11.15 -10.59 -2.63
N ALA A 49 12.46 -10.60 -2.35
CA ALA A 49 13.20 -9.44 -1.90
C ALA A 49 12.75 -8.19 -2.66
N PRO A 50 12.13 -7.19 -2.00
CA PRO A 50 11.78 -5.97 -2.70
C PRO A 50 13.11 -5.45 -3.21
N LYS A 51 13.25 -5.42 -4.54
CA LYS A 51 14.30 -4.63 -5.19
C LYS A 51 13.97 -3.18 -4.83
N GLN A 52 14.32 -2.79 -3.61
CA GLN A 52 14.31 -1.43 -3.13
C GLN A 52 15.28 -0.74 -4.05
N LYS A 53 14.75 -0.20 -5.15
CA LYS A 53 15.51 0.72 -5.97
C LYS A 53 15.91 1.82 -5.00
N PRO A 54 17.21 2.16 -4.91
CA PRO A 54 17.65 3.24 -4.04
C PRO A 54 16.75 4.43 -4.29
N GLU A 55 16.42 5.19 -3.24
CA GLU A 55 15.60 6.42 -3.29
C GLU A 55 16.23 7.43 -4.26
N ALA A 56 16.11 7.16 -5.55
CA ALA A 56 16.61 7.97 -6.61
C ALA A 56 15.70 9.18 -6.59
N LYS A 57 16.27 10.32 -6.18
CA LYS A 57 15.61 11.61 -6.17
C LYS A 57 14.81 11.74 -7.47
N LEU A 58 13.49 11.72 -7.35
CA LEU A 58 12.63 11.83 -8.52
C LEU A 58 12.95 13.16 -9.23
N ASN A 59 13.06 13.13 -10.55
CA ASN A 59 13.21 14.35 -11.35
C ASN A 59 11.82 14.94 -11.68
N CYS A 60 11.77 16.18 -12.17
CA CYS A 60 10.50 16.86 -12.48
C CYS A 60 9.61 16.06 -13.44
N LYS A 61 10.19 15.46 -14.48
CA LYS A 61 9.46 14.65 -15.48
C LYS A 61 8.85 13.39 -14.86
N SER A 62 9.61 12.68 -14.02
CA SER A 62 9.15 11.47 -13.33
C SER A 62 8.02 11.76 -12.34
N ARG A 63 8.08 12.91 -11.63
CA ARG A 63 6.99 13.37 -10.77
C ARG A 63 5.73 13.68 -11.58
N GLN A 64 5.85 14.41 -12.69
CA GLN A 64 4.71 14.71 -13.56
C GLN A 64 4.07 13.41 -14.10
N SER A 65 4.89 12.45 -14.53
CA SER A 65 4.39 11.14 -14.98
C SER A 65 3.65 10.38 -13.87
N LEU A 66 4.16 10.39 -12.64
CA LEU A 66 3.47 9.81 -11.49
C LEU A 66 2.11 10.48 -11.26
N VAL A 67 2.06 11.82 -11.23
CA VAL A 67 0.81 12.58 -11.05
C VAL A 67 -0.20 12.24 -12.14
N LEU A 68 0.20 12.18 -13.41
CA LEU A 68 -0.69 11.83 -14.51
C LEU A 68 -1.25 10.41 -14.38
N ARG A 69 -0.43 9.44 -13.97
CA ARG A 69 -0.88 8.06 -13.73
C ARG A 69 -1.88 7.99 -12.59
N GLU A 70 -1.58 8.60 -11.45
CA GLU A 70 -2.49 8.58 -10.30
C GLU A 70 -3.80 9.35 -10.58
N ALA A 71 -3.73 10.47 -11.30
CA ALA A 71 -4.92 11.21 -11.72
C ALA A 71 -5.81 10.39 -12.67
N ALA A 72 -5.21 9.66 -13.61
CA ALA A 72 -5.94 8.78 -14.52
C ALA A 72 -6.61 7.62 -13.75
N HIS A 73 -5.88 7.00 -12.81
CA HIS A 73 -6.44 5.96 -11.94
C HIS A 73 -7.62 6.48 -11.11
N LEU A 74 -7.47 7.64 -10.47
CA LEU A 74 -8.54 8.24 -9.68
C LEU A 74 -9.77 8.55 -10.54
N LYS A 75 -9.58 9.14 -11.72
CA LYS A 75 -10.69 9.41 -12.65
C LYS A 75 -11.41 8.12 -13.07
N ALA A 76 -10.68 7.03 -13.28
CA ALA A 76 -11.27 5.74 -13.59
C ALA A 76 -12.10 5.16 -12.43
N VAL A 77 -11.70 5.41 -11.17
CA VAL A 77 -12.49 5.03 -9.98
C VAL A 77 -13.76 5.87 -9.89
N LEU A 78 -13.64 7.20 -10.04
CA LEU A 78 -14.78 8.12 -9.94
C LEU A 78 -15.80 7.98 -11.09
N GLY A 79 -15.36 7.46 -12.25
CA GLY A 79 -16.22 7.17 -13.39
C GLY A 79 -17.04 5.87 -13.24
N LYS A 80 -16.75 5.01 -12.25
CA LYS A 80 -17.52 3.79 -12.00
C LYS A 80 -18.84 4.14 -11.32
N MET A 81 -19.95 3.70 -11.91
CA MET A 81 -21.29 3.90 -11.37
C MET A 81 -21.43 3.36 -9.94
N GLN A 82 -20.79 2.23 -9.63
CA GLN A 82 -20.84 1.64 -8.30
C GLN A 82 -20.27 2.58 -7.23
N PHE A 83 -19.19 3.30 -7.54
CA PHE A 83 -18.56 4.24 -6.61
C PHE A 83 -19.40 5.51 -6.40
N GLN A 84 -20.17 5.91 -7.41
CA GLN A 84 -21.07 7.07 -7.31
C GLN A 84 -22.33 6.76 -6.48
N LEU A 85 -22.85 5.53 -6.59
CA LEU A 85 -24.04 5.09 -5.85
C LEU A 85 -23.72 4.78 -4.39
N ASP A 86 -22.70 3.95 -4.15
CA ASP A 86 -22.26 3.56 -2.81
C ASP A 86 -20.72 3.45 -2.76
N PRO A 87 -20.03 4.51 -2.32
CA PRO A 87 -18.57 4.51 -2.28
C PRO A 87 -18.02 3.48 -1.29
N PHE A 88 -18.73 3.16 -0.20
CA PHE A 88 -18.25 2.21 0.80
C PHE A 88 -18.32 0.77 0.30
N ALA A 89 -19.43 0.38 -0.34
CA ALA A 89 -19.53 -0.93 -0.97
C ALA A 89 -18.54 -1.09 -2.12
N ALA A 90 -18.31 -0.04 -2.90
CA ALA A 90 -17.33 -0.06 -3.99
C ALA A 90 -15.88 -0.22 -3.47
N ILE A 91 -15.51 0.47 -2.39
CA ILE A 91 -14.20 0.29 -1.74
C ILE A 91 -14.07 -1.13 -1.20
N HIS A 92 -15.09 -1.65 -0.52
CA HIS A 92 -15.06 -3.02 0.00
C HIS A 92 -14.86 -4.05 -1.12
N GLN A 93 -15.61 -3.93 -2.22
CA GLN A 93 -15.44 -4.78 -3.38
C GLN A 93 -14.03 -4.67 -3.98
N HIS A 94 -13.50 -3.45 -4.09
CA HIS A 94 -12.13 -3.24 -4.57
C HIS A 94 -11.10 -3.92 -3.67
N LEU A 95 -11.24 -3.82 -2.36
CA LEU A 95 -10.35 -4.46 -1.40
C LEU A 95 -10.40 -5.99 -1.50
N LEU A 96 -11.59 -6.57 -1.67
CA LEU A 96 -11.73 -8.03 -1.89
C LEU A 96 -11.10 -8.47 -3.21
N ALA A 97 -11.26 -7.69 -4.28
CA ALA A 97 -10.72 -8.01 -5.60
C ALA A 97 -9.21 -7.83 -5.71
N THR A 98 -8.62 -6.94 -4.90
CA THR A 98 -7.18 -6.62 -4.91
C THR A 98 -6.38 -7.34 -3.83
N GLN A 99 -7.00 -8.31 -3.14
CA GLN A 99 -6.23 -9.15 -2.23
C GLN A 99 -5.14 -9.88 -3.02
N PRO A 100 -3.89 -9.88 -2.52
CA PRO A 100 -2.85 -10.68 -3.13
C PRO A 100 -3.29 -12.15 -3.15
N PRO A 101 -2.93 -12.92 -4.20
CA PRO A 101 -3.23 -14.34 -4.23
C PRO A 101 -2.61 -14.97 -2.98
N ALA A 102 -3.43 -15.65 -2.17
CA ALA A 102 -2.93 -16.45 -1.08
C ALA A 102 -1.85 -17.37 -1.65
N ALA A 103 -0.66 -17.33 -1.03
CA ALA A 103 0.46 -18.17 -1.42
C ALA A 103 -0.05 -19.59 -1.63
N ALA A 104 0.10 -20.06 -2.87
CA ALA A 104 -0.44 -21.30 -3.42
C ALA A 104 -0.98 -22.29 -2.39
N LYS A 105 -2.30 -22.31 -2.22
CA LYS A 105 -2.99 -23.59 -2.11
C LYS A 105 -3.54 -23.87 -3.49
N ASP A 106 -3.02 -24.91 -4.10
CA ASP A 106 -3.24 -25.33 -5.48
C ASP A 106 -4.71 -25.55 -5.79
N ASP A 107 -5.47 -24.50 -6.13
CA ASP A 107 -6.79 -24.67 -6.75
C ASP A 107 -7.06 -23.50 -7.70
N ALA A 108 -6.53 -23.66 -8.90
CA ALA A 108 -6.86 -22.87 -10.07
C ALA A 108 -8.37 -22.92 -10.35
N VAL A 109 -9.11 -21.91 -9.92
CA VAL A 109 -10.38 -21.53 -10.58
C VAL A 109 -10.07 -20.40 -11.56
N LYS A 110 -9.28 -20.74 -12.59
CA LYS A 110 -9.33 -19.98 -13.84
C LYS A 110 -10.67 -20.32 -14.49
N GLN A 111 -11.59 -19.38 -14.36
CA GLN A 111 -12.78 -19.26 -15.18
C GLN A 111 -12.44 -19.56 -16.65
N GLY A 112 -13.13 -20.53 -17.25
CA GLY A 112 -13.15 -20.73 -18.69
C GLY A 112 -12.60 -22.06 -19.21
N LYS A 113 -13.26 -23.18 -18.91
CA LYS A 113 -13.58 -24.19 -19.94
C LYS A 113 -14.59 -25.21 -19.43
N ASP A 114 -15.76 -25.21 -20.05
CA ASP A 114 -16.77 -26.24 -19.97
C ASP A 114 -16.17 -27.65 -20.04
N SER A 115 -16.33 -28.43 -18.98
CA SER A 115 -16.32 -29.90 -19.06
C SER A 115 -17.28 -30.48 -18.03
N LYS A 116 -18.53 -30.52 -18.47
CA LYS A 116 -19.60 -31.41 -18.06
C LYS A 116 -19.05 -32.79 -17.64
N ASN A 117 -19.56 -33.29 -16.51
CA ASN A 117 -19.67 -34.70 -16.13
C ASN A 117 -18.63 -35.30 -15.16
N LYS A 118 -18.80 -35.07 -13.85
CA LYS A 118 -18.65 -36.15 -12.86
C LYS A 118 -19.49 -35.93 -11.61
N LYS A 119 -20.80 -36.11 -11.78
CA LYS A 119 -21.72 -36.47 -10.69
C LYS A 119 -21.18 -37.75 -10.03
N ARG A 120 -20.52 -37.66 -8.86
CA ARG A 120 -20.38 -38.73 -7.85
C ARG A 120 -19.48 -38.30 -6.70
N ARG A 121 -20.09 -37.79 -5.63
CA ARG A 121 -20.05 -38.39 -4.27
C ARG A 121 -20.60 -37.38 -3.26
N ARG A 122 -21.87 -37.55 -2.94
CA ARG A 122 -22.40 -37.13 -1.64
C ARG A 122 -21.67 -37.95 -0.57
N LYS A 123 -20.89 -37.31 0.29
CA LYS A 123 -20.63 -37.83 1.63
C LYS A 123 -20.83 -36.69 2.63
N LYS A 124 -21.89 -36.89 3.40
CA LYS A 124 -22.41 -36.11 4.51
C LYS A 124 -21.53 -36.35 5.75
N GLY A 125 -21.35 -35.32 6.57
CA GLY A 125 -20.66 -35.37 7.86
C GLY A 125 -19.28 -34.70 7.81
N THR A 126 -18.85 -33.84 8.74
CA THR A 126 -19.29 -33.66 10.13
C THR A 126 -18.75 -32.32 10.63
N SER A 127 -19.64 -31.59 11.30
CA SER A 127 -19.49 -30.52 12.31
C SER A 127 -18.30 -29.54 12.25
N SER A 128 -18.69 -28.26 12.22
CA SER A 128 -17.97 -27.11 12.73
C SER A 128 -17.37 -27.34 14.12
N SER A 129 -16.07 -27.12 14.27
CA SER A 129 -15.50 -26.65 15.54
C SER A 129 -15.03 -25.21 15.32
N SER A 130 -15.92 -24.28 15.63
CA SER A 130 -15.62 -22.85 15.66
C SER A 130 -14.95 -22.57 16.99
N GLN A 131 -13.63 -22.37 16.99
CA GLN A 131 -12.88 -21.97 18.16
C GLN A 131 -13.17 -20.48 18.43
N ALA A 132 -14.09 -20.20 19.36
CA ALA A 132 -14.30 -18.85 19.88
C ALA A 132 -13.11 -18.49 20.77
N MET A 133 -12.53 -17.31 20.57
CA MET A 133 -11.59 -16.74 21.51
C MET A 133 -12.38 -15.97 22.57
N ASP A 134 -12.30 -16.40 23.82
CA ASP A 134 -12.77 -15.64 24.97
C ASP A 134 -11.86 -14.42 25.19
N ILE A 135 -12.46 -13.25 25.37
CA ILE A 135 -11.83 -12.01 25.87
C ILE A 135 -12.35 -11.80 27.29
#